data_AF-A0A352NTW2-F1
#
_entry.id   AF-A0A352NTW2-F1
#
_cell.length_a   1.000
_cell.length_b   1.000
_cell.length_c   1.000
_cell.angle_alpha   90.00
_cell.angle_beta   90.00
_cell.angle_gamma   90.00
#
_symmetry.space_group_name_H-M   'P 1'
#
loop_
_entity.id
_entity.type
_entity.pdbx_description
1 polymer ?
#
loop_
_entity_poly.entity_id
_entity_poly.type
_entity_poly.pdbx_seq_one_letter_code
_entity_poly.pdbx_strand_id
1 'polypeptide(L)'
;MKKLKWILVILWMVIIFAFSSQEAALSNGKSEFVIQMFQTLGLDLNKIFGGQANFVVRKISHFMEYFILGVLLFNAAKGKFKLRKLSLFLILIVFLYSCSDEFHQLFVSGRTSRIRDILIDTAGGIVGFFLCYYISNRNGRKKACQKT
;
A
#
# COMPACT_ATOMS: atom_id res chain seq x y z
N MET A 1 -12.74 -14.88 15.17
CA MET A 1 -11.66 -14.57 14.18
C MET A 1 -12.00 -13.51 13.13
N LYS A 2 -13.25 -13.34 12.67
CA LYS A 2 -13.57 -12.35 11.61
C LYS A 2 -13.33 -10.89 12.03
N LYS A 3 -13.59 -10.55 13.30
CA LYS A 3 -13.33 -9.21 13.86
C LYS A 3 -11.83 -8.86 13.85
N LEU A 4 -10.96 -9.84 14.12
CA LEU A 4 -9.50 -9.67 14.12
C LEU A 4 -8.97 -9.16 12.78
N LYS A 5 -9.51 -9.64 11.66
CA LYS A 5 -9.07 -9.19 10.32
C LYS A 5 -9.39 -7.72 10.06
N TRP A 6 -10.55 -7.25 10.53
CA TRP A 6 -10.94 -5.85 10.41
C TRP A 6 -10.15 -4.96 11.38
N ILE A 7 -9.79 -5.48 12.56
CA ILE A 7 -8.87 -4.80 13.47
C ILE A 7 -7.50 -4.59 12.79
N LEU A 8 -6.98 -5.60 12.09
CA LEU A 8 -5.72 -5.45 11.34
C LEU A 8 -5.80 -4.40 10.22
N VAL A 9 -6.95 -4.31 9.52
CA VAL A 9 -7.17 -3.25 8.51
C VAL A 9 -7.11 -1.88 9.18
N ILE A 10 -7.86 -1.68 10.27
CA ILE A 10 -7.91 -0.40 10.98
C ILE A 10 -6.53 -0.04 11.53
N LEU A 11 -5.85 -0.99 12.16
CA LEU A 11 -4.49 -0.80 12.67
C LEU A 11 -3.53 -0.36 11.55
N TRP A 12 -3.63 -1.00 10.39
CA TRP A 12 -2.79 -0.62 9.25
C TRP A 12 -3.12 0.77 8.71
N MET A 13 -4.39 1.16 8.64
CA MET A 13 -4.78 2.53 8.30
C MET A 13 -4.19 3.54 9.29
N VAL A 14 -4.23 3.25 10.60
CA VAL A 14 -3.59 4.12 11.60
C VAL A 14 -2.08 4.26 11.35
N ILE A 15 -1.40 3.18 10.95
CA ILE A 15 0.03 3.22 10.61
C ILE A 15 0.28 4.11 9.39
N ILE A 16 -0.51 3.97 8.31
CA ILE A 16 -0.39 4.82 7.12
C ILE A 16 -0.56 6.30 7.49
N PHE A 17 -1.60 6.61 8.26
CA PHE A 17 -1.86 7.96 8.72
C PHE A 17 -0.72 8.53 9.57
N ALA A 18 -0.12 7.71 10.45
CA ALA A 18 1.03 8.11 11.25
C ALA A 18 2.33 8.32 10.43
N PHE A 19 2.47 7.68 9.28
CA PHE A 19 3.57 7.94 8.34
C PHE A 19 3.31 9.19 7.49
N SER A 20 2.05 9.43 7.12
CA SER A 20 1.61 10.61 6.40
C SER A 20 1.71 11.90 7.22
N SER A 21 1.48 11.82 8.53
CA SER A 21 1.60 12.98 9.44
C SER A 21 3.03 13.43 9.72
N GLN A 22 4.03 12.69 9.24
CA GLN A 22 5.44 13.07 9.43
C GLN A 22 5.89 14.14 8.45
N GLU A 23 6.54 15.16 9.02
CA GLU A 23 7.20 16.23 8.28
C GLU A 23 8.19 15.70 7.24
N ALA A 24 8.35 16.46 6.16
CA ALA A 24 9.20 16.06 5.04
C ALA A 24 10.66 15.82 5.45
N ALA A 25 11.19 16.56 6.43
CA ALA A 25 12.56 16.38 6.94
C ALA A 25 12.77 14.99 7.55
N LEU A 26 11.86 14.57 8.44
CA LEU A 26 11.90 13.24 9.06
C LEU A 26 11.65 12.13 8.03
N SER A 27 10.75 12.36 7.08
CA SER A 27 10.48 11.42 5.99
C SER A 27 11.68 11.22 5.07
N ASN A 28 12.45 12.28 4.79
CA ASN A 28 13.64 12.20 3.97
C ASN A 28 14.74 11.40 4.69
N GLY A 29 14.95 11.63 5.99
CA GLY A 29 15.92 10.84 6.77
C GLY A 29 15.63 9.34 6.78
N LYS A 30 14.35 8.94 6.84
CA LYS A 30 13.95 7.53 6.69
C LYS A 30 14.25 6.97 5.29
N SER A 31 14.04 7.79 4.27
CA SER A 31 14.29 7.40 2.88
C SER A 31 15.79 7.23 2.62
N GLU A 32 16.62 8.11 3.20
CA GLU A 32 18.07 8.01 3.15
C GLU A 32 18.59 6.76 3.87
N PHE A 33 18.03 6.42 5.03
CA PHE A 33 18.36 5.17 5.72
C PHE A 33 18.07 3.94 4.83
N VAL A 34 16.93 3.93 4.12
CA VAL A 34 16.61 2.86 3.15
C VAL A 34 17.62 2.84 2.00
N ILE A 35 17.98 4.00 1.45
CA ILE A 35 18.99 4.10 0.38
C ILE A 35 20.35 3.55 0.84
N GLN A 36 20.79 3.88 2.06
CA GLN A 36 22.03 3.38 2.65
C GLN A 36 22.01 1.86 2.84
N MET A 37 20.86 1.31 3.23
CA MET A 37 20.69 -0.15 3.34
C MET A 37 20.88 -0.84 1.99
N PHE A 38 20.25 -0.32 0.93
CA PHE A 38 20.43 -0.84 -0.43
C PHE A 38 21.88 -0.69 -0.91
N GLN A 39 22.52 0.43 -0.60
CA GLN A 39 23.93 0.66 -0.93
C GLN A 39 24.85 -0.37 -0.25
N THR A 40 24.57 -0.72 1.01
CA THR A 40 25.31 -1.76 1.76
C THR A 40 25.13 -3.16 1.15
N LEU A 41 24.00 -3.40 0.49
CA LEU A 41 23.71 -4.63 -0.27
C LEU A 41 24.30 -4.63 -1.69
N GLY A 42 25.07 -3.60 -2.06
CA GLY A 42 25.69 -3.44 -3.38
C GLY A 42 24.81 -2.77 -4.43
N LEU A 43 23.63 -2.27 -4.07
CA LEU A 43 22.71 -1.56 -4.96
C LEU A 43 22.74 -0.05 -4.67
N ASP A 44 23.53 0.69 -5.45
CA ASP A 44 23.63 2.15 -5.31
C ASP A 44 22.47 2.86 -6.01
N LEU A 45 21.39 3.08 -5.27
CA LEU A 45 20.20 3.78 -5.79
C LEU A 45 20.50 5.22 -6.20
N ASN A 46 21.51 5.86 -5.58
CA ASN A 46 21.91 7.22 -5.97
C ASN A 46 22.59 7.21 -7.35
N LYS A 47 23.36 6.17 -7.69
CA LYS A 47 23.88 6.01 -9.06
C LYS A 47 22.80 5.70 -10.09
N ILE A 48 21.78 4.92 -9.72
CA ILE A 48 20.70 4.51 -10.64
C ILE A 48 19.73 5.67 -10.90
N PHE A 49 19.30 6.36 -9.85
CA PHE A 49 18.22 7.37 -9.92
C PHE A 49 18.71 8.81 -9.72
N GLY A 50 20.00 9.02 -9.46
CA GLY A 50 20.57 10.35 -9.22
C GLY A 50 19.93 11.04 -8.02
N GLY A 51 19.75 12.37 -8.12
CA GLY A 51 19.09 13.19 -7.11
C GLY A 51 17.60 12.87 -6.87
N GLN A 52 17.01 11.92 -7.62
CA GLN A 52 15.63 11.50 -7.45
C GLN A 52 15.49 10.22 -6.61
N ALA A 53 16.58 9.61 -6.14
CA ALA A 53 16.53 8.36 -5.37
C ALA A 53 15.60 8.46 -4.15
N ASN A 54 15.71 9.53 -3.35
CA ASN A 54 14.82 9.78 -2.21
C ASN A 54 13.35 9.90 -2.62
N PHE A 55 13.07 10.59 -3.74
CA PHE A 55 11.72 10.71 -4.27
C PHE A 55 11.16 9.35 -4.69
N VAL A 56 11.93 8.55 -5.42
CA VAL A 56 11.53 7.22 -5.89
C VAL A 56 11.26 6.27 -4.72
N VAL A 57 12.16 6.22 -3.73
CA VAL A 57 11.99 5.39 -2.53
C VAL A 57 10.70 5.75 -1.80
N ARG A 58 10.41 7.05 -1.61
CA ARG A 58 9.16 7.49 -0.99
C ARG A 58 7.92 7.05 -1.78
N LYS A 59 7.92 7.14 -3.11
CA LYS A 59 6.79 6.68 -3.93
C LYS A 59 6.59 5.17 -3.85
N ILE A 60 7.66 4.40 -3.79
CA ILE A 60 7.58 2.95 -3.60
C ILE A 60 7.04 2.61 -2.20
N SER A 61 7.46 3.33 -1.16
CA SER A 61 6.96 3.13 0.20
C SER A 61 5.45 3.33 0.29
N HIS A 62 4.93 4.44 -0.27
CA HIS A 62 3.49 4.68 -0.31
C HIS A 62 2.75 3.62 -1.13
N PHE A 63 3.25 3.27 -2.33
CA PHE A 63 2.69 2.14 -3.09
C PHE A 63 2.59 0.85 -2.27
N MET A 64 3.63 0.53 -1.49
CA MET A 64 3.67 -0.66 -0.64
C MET A 64 2.71 -0.60 0.56
N GLU A 65 2.55 0.57 1.18
CA GLU A 65 1.57 0.79 2.25
C GLU A 65 0.15 0.46 1.80
N TYR A 66 -0.25 1.00 0.64
CA TYR A 66 -1.58 0.75 0.08
C TYR A 66 -1.70 -0.65 -0.52
N PHE A 67 -0.62 -1.24 -1.04
CA PHE A 67 -0.59 -2.66 -1.42
C PHE A 67 -0.94 -3.58 -0.24
N ILE A 68 -0.33 -3.35 0.92
CA ILE A 68 -0.63 -4.12 2.14
C ILE A 68 -2.08 -3.87 2.57
N LEU A 69 -2.57 -2.63 2.49
CA LEU A 69 -3.97 -2.31 2.76
C LEU A 69 -4.93 -3.12 1.86
N GLY A 70 -4.63 -3.21 0.56
CA GLY A 70 -5.39 -4.01 -0.41
C GLY A 70 -5.41 -5.51 -0.07
N VAL A 71 -4.26 -6.06 0.35
CA VAL A 71 -4.14 -7.46 0.83
C VAL A 71 -5.01 -7.68 2.07
N LEU A 72 -4.97 -6.77 3.05
CA LEU A 72 -5.74 -6.87 4.29
C LEU A 72 -7.25 -6.77 4.03
N LEU A 73 -7.67 -5.81 3.20
CA LEU A 73 -9.06 -5.62 2.80
C LEU A 73 -9.61 -6.86 2.08
N PHE A 74 -8.86 -7.44 1.14
CA PHE A 74 -9.25 -8.70 0.51
C PHE A 74 -9.48 -9.80 1.55
N ASN A 75 -8.52 -10.00 2.46
CA ASN A 75 -8.61 -11.05 3.47
C ASN A 75 -9.76 -10.85 4.47
N ALA A 76 -10.11 -9.61 4.79
CA ALA A 76 -11.17 -9.23 5.71
C ALA A 76 -12.58 -9.34 5.11
N ALA A 77 -12.71 -9.12 3.79
CA ALA A 77 -13.98 -9.08 3.07
C ALA A 77 -14.24 -10.30 2.17
N LYS A 78 -13.24 -11.14 1.92
CA LYS A 78 -13.39 -12.42 1.20
C LYS A 78 -14.46 -13.30 1.85
N GLY A 79 -15.39 -13.79 1.03
CA GLY A 79 -16.49 -14.66 1.46
C GLY A 79 -17.72 -13.93 2.00
N LYS A 80 -17.70 -12.59 2.09
CA LYS A 80 -18.90 -11.78 2.41
C LYS A 80 -19.59 -11.22 1.17
N PHE A 81 -18.82 -10.96 0.11
CA PHE A 81 -19.29 -10.33 -1.11
C PHE A 81 -18.96 -11.18 -2.34
N LYS A 82 -19.80 -11.08 -3.38
CA LYS A 82 -19.45 -11.54 -4.73
C LYS A 82 -18.24 -10.74 -5.23
N LEU A 83 -17.39 -11.34 -6.05
CA LEU A 83 -16.12 -10.75 -6.52
C LEU A 83 -16.28 -9.32 -7.04
N ARG A 84 -17.28 -9.05 -7.88
CA ARG A 84 -17.55 -7.70 -8.43
C ARG A 84 -17.87 -6.67 -7.36
N LYS A 85 -18.65 -7.04 -6.33
CA LYS A 85 -18.96 -6.14 -5.21
C LYS A 85 -17.73 -5.92 -4.32
N LEU A 86 -16.93 -6.98 -4.13
CA LEU A 86 -15.69 -6.92 -3.36
C LEU A 86 -14.65 -5.99 -4.01
N SER A 87 -14.47 -6.09 -5.33
CA SER A 87 -13.52 -5.25 -6.06
C SER A 87 -13.93 -3.78 -6.04
N LEU A 88 -15.22 -3.47 -6.27
CA LEU A 88 -15.73 -2.10 -6.18
C LEU A 88 -15.59 -1.52 -4.77
N PHE A 89 -15.94 -2.30 -3.74
CA PHE A 89 -15.78 -1.89 -2.35
C PHE A 89 -14.33 -1.56 -2.01
N LEU A 90 -13.39 -2.41 -2.42
CA LEU A 90 -11.97 -2.17 -2.13
C LEU A 90 -11.45 -0.94 -2.86
N ILE A 91 -11.69 -0.83 -4.16
CA ILE A 91 -11.23 0.32 -4.96
C ILE A 91 -11.76 1.62 -4.34
N LEU A 92 -13.04 1.65 -3.96
CA LEU A 92 -13.63 2.82 -3.33
C LEU A 92 -12.96 3.17 -2.00
N ILE A 93 -12.74 2.18 -1.11
CA ILE A 93 -12.09 2.42 0.19
C ILE A 93 -10.65 2.91 0.00
N VAL A 94 -9.87 2.25 -0.85
CA VAL A 94 -8.47 2.62 -1.10
C VAL A 94 -8.38 4.02 -1.72
N PHE A 95 -9.22 4.32 -2.71
CA PHE A 95 -9.24 5.63 -3.37
C PHE A 95 -9.66 6.75 -2.42
N LEU A 96 -10.75 6.57 -1.67
CA LEU A 96 -11.19 7.59 -0.70
C LEU A 96 -10.15 7.80 0.40
N TYR A 97 -9.49 6.73 0.82
CA TYR A 97 -8.45 6.81 1.83
C TYR A 97 -7.20 7.52 1.32
N SER A 98 -6.76 7.24 0.08
CA SER A 98 -5.62 7.97 -0.53
C SER A 98 -5.94 9.44 -0.80
N CYS A 99 -7.17 9.77 -1.19
CA CYS A 99 -7.62 11.16 -1.25
C CYS A 99 -7.54 11.85 0.13
N SER A 100 -7.97 11.15 1.18
CA SER A 100 -7.94 11.70 2.55
C SER A 100 -6.51 11.89 3.04
N ASP A 101 -5.62 10.97 2.69
CA ASP A 101 -4.20 11.02 3.06
C ASP A 101 -3.48 12.18 2.35
N GLU A 102 -3.64 12.32 1.04
CA GLU A 102 -3.05 13.42 0.27
C GLU A 102 -3.61 14.78 0.69
N PHE A 103 -4.90 14.84 1.06
CA PHE A 103 -5.49 16.03 1.66
C PHE A 103 -4.86 16.35 3.02
N HIS A 104 -4.63 15.36 3.88
CA HIS A 104 -3.94 15.55 5.14
C HIS A 104 -2.50 16.05 4.93
N GLN A 105 -1.78 15.50 3.95
CA GLN A 105 -0.41 15.92 3.63
C GLN A 105 -0.31 17.40 3.22
N LEU A 106 -1.38 18.02 2.70
CA LEU A 106 -1.39 19.47 2.42
C LEU A 106 -1.16 20.32 3.67
N PHE A 107 -1.51 19.81 4.84
CA PHE A 107 -1.35 20.50 6.12
C PHE A 107 -0.01 20.19 6.81
N VAL A 108 0.82 19.32 6.22
CA VAL A 108 2.11 18.92 6.77
C VAL A 108 3.23 19.74 6.13
N SER A 109 4.04 20.39 6.97
CA SER A 109 5.15 21.25 6.53
C SER A 109 6.13 20.52 5.60
N GLY A 110 6.42 21.12 4.45
CA GLY A 110 7.37 20.62 3.46
C GLY A 110 6.88 19.44 2.61
N ARG A 111 5.61 19.03 2.74
CA ARG A 111 4.97 18.06 1.84
C ARG A 111 4.33 18.77 0.65
N THR A 112 4.29 18.09 -0.48
CA THR A 112 3.57 18.54 -1.67
C THR A 112 2.65 17.43 -2.09
N SER A 113 1.35 17.69 -2.07
CA SER A 113 0.34 16.74 -2.49
C SER A 113 0.16 16.78 -4.01
N ARG A 114 0.00 15.62 -4.64
CA ARG A 114 -0.19 15.53 -6.09
C ARG A 114 -1.23 14.47 -6.41
N ILE A 115 -2.08 14.75 -7.40
CA ILE A 115 -3.07 13.77 -7.91
C ILE A 115 -2.38 12.46 -8.35
N ARG A 116 -1.13 12.54 -8.82
CA ARG A 116 -0.33 11.35 -9.18
C ARG A 116 -0.11 10.41 -8.00
N ASP A 117 -0.10 10.92 -6.78
CA ASP A 117 0.19 10.15 -5.57
C ASP A 117 -1.03 9.31 -5.19
N ILE A 118 -2.22 9.92 -5.24
CA ILE A 118 -3.52 9.24 -5.16
C ILE A 118 -3.58 8.06 -6.15
N LEU A 119 -3.10 8.25 -7.39
CA LEU A 119 -3.10 7.20 -8.42
C LEU A 119 -2.13 6.08 -8.10
N ILE A 120 -0.92 6.39 -7.63
CA ILE A 120 0.10 5.39 -7.24
C ILE A 120 -0.42 4.55 -6.08
N ASP A 121 -0.99 5.19 -5.06
CA ASP A 121 -1.54 4.55 -3.87
C ASP A 121 -2.71 3.64 -4.22
N THR A 122 -3.63 4.16 -5.06
CA THR A 122 -4.76 3.38 -5.55
C THR A 122 -4.30 2.16 -6.37
N ALA A 123 -3.29 2.34 -7.22
CA ALA A 123 -2.68 1.24 -7.97
C ALA A 123 -2.07 0.19 -7.03
N GLY A 124 -1.38 0.62 -5.97
CA GLY A 124 -0.85 -0.28 -4.93
C GLY A 124 -1.93 -1.18 -4.34
N GLY A 125 -3.03 -0.58 -3.85
CA GLY A 125 -4.14 -1.34 -3.28
C GLY A 125 -4.81 -2.29 -4.28
N ILE A 126 -4.95 -1.88 -5.54
CA ILE A 126 -5.48 -2.72 -6.62
C ILE A 126 -4.55 -3.93 -6.87
N VAL A 127 -3.24 -3.71 -6.96
CA VAL A 127 -2.27 -4.79 -7.18
C VAL A 127 -2.29 -5.79 -6.02
N GLY A 128 -2.32 -5.30 -4.77
CA GLY A 128 -2.43 -6.17 -3.58
C GLY A 128 -3.69 -7.03 -3.57
N PHE A 129 -4.81 -6.46 -3.97
CA PHE A 129 -6.07 -7.19 -4.16
C PHE A 129 -5.97 -8.29 -5.21
N PHE A 130 -5.50 -7.96 -6.42
CA PHE A 130 -5.44 -8.91 -7.52
C PHE A 130 -4.47 -10.05 -7.25
N LEU A 131 -3.34 -9.77 -6.59
CA LEU A 131 -2.40 -10.79 -6.15
C LEU A 131 -3.10 -11.80 -5.23
N CYS A 132 -3.80 -11.33 -4.20
CA CYS A 132 -4.51 -12.21 -3.27
C CYS A 132 -5.65 -12.99 -3.94
N TYR A 133 -6.37 -12.33 -4.85
CA TYR A 133 -7.41 -12.97 -5.64
C TYR A 133 -6.84 -14.14 -6.46
N TYR A 134 -5.74 -13.90 -7.20
CA TYR A 134 -5.10 -14.92 -8.02
C TYR A 134 -4.61 -16.12 -7.19
N ILE A 135 -3.92 -15.86 -6.08
CA ILE A 135 -3.43 -16.90 -5.16
C ILE A 135 -4.60 -17.71 -4.58
N SER A 136 -5.66 -17.03 -4.14
CA SER A 136 -6.85 -17.68 -3.60
C SER A 136 -7.53 -18.60 -4.63
N ASN A 137 -7.62 -18.16 -5.88
CA ASN A 137 -8.31 -18.91 -6.92
C ASN A 137 -7.51 -20.16 -7.35
N ARG A 138 -6.17 -20.08 -7.37
CA ARG A 138 -5.29 -21.25 -7.55
C ARG A 138 -5.47 -22.28 -6.43
N ASN A 139 -5.52 -21.83 -5.17
CA ASN A 139 -5.69 -22.74 -4.04
C ASN A 139 -7.08 -23.40 -4.00
N GLY A 140 -8.12 -22.71 -4.47
CA GLY A 140 -9.46 -23.28 -4.64
C GLY A 140 -9.49 -24.42 -5.67
N ARG A 141 -8.81 -24.23 -6.81
CA ARG A 141 -8.70 -25.25 -7.87
C ARG A 141 -7.91 -26.48 -7.42
N LYS A 142 -6.79 -26.31 -6.71
CA LYS A 142 -6.00 -27.43 -6.19
C LYS A 142 -6.77 -28.31 -5.18
N LYS A 143 -7.56 -27.70 -4.30
CA LYS A 143 -8.40 -28.43 -3.33
C LYS A 143 -9.55 -29.20 -3.98
N ALA A 144 -10.08 -28.74 -5.11
CA ALA A 144 -11.10 -29.45 -5.86
C ALA A 144 -10.52 -30.69 -6.57
N CYS A 145 -9.31 -30.57 -7.14
CA CYS A 145 -8.61 -31.64 -7.85
C CYS A 145 -8.10 -32.77 -6.94
N GLN A 146 -7.86 -32.50 -5.65
CA GLN A 146 -7.44 -33.52 -4.65
C GLN A 146 -8.62 -34.29 -4.02
N LYS A 147 -9.86 -33.89 -4.31
CA LYS A 147 -11.08 -34.53 -3.78
C LYS A 147 -11.78 -35.47 -4.79
N THR A 148 -11.21 -35.62 -5.98
CA THR A 148 -11.59 -36.57 -7.03
C THR A 148 -10.54 -37.67 -7.09
#